data_AF-A0A1Z4LXB5-F1
#
_entry.id   AF-A0A1Z4LXB5-F1
#
_cell.length_a   1.000
_cell.length_b   1.000
_cell.length_c   1.000
_cell.angle_alpha   90.00
_cell.angle_beta   90.00
_cell.angle_gamma   90.00
#
_symmetry.space_group_name_H-M   'P 1'
#
loop_
_entity.id
_entity.type
_entity.pdbx_description
1 polymer ?
#
loop_
_entity_poly.entity_id
_entity_poly.type
_entity_poly.pdbx_seq_one_letter_code
_entity_poly.pdbx_strand_id
1 'polypeptide(L)'
;MIAVNVKMNSETEKLLGILQFYNHGRMFVWEKSIKGSFNIWKLLISEGFVRESEPDKAIKHWLQTEFWGTITNQKYNDIQYAPLRRERENDDWNNYIRQQKINYYQALSYFLKQSLQNLQAYVIKGFNNSYDSDYRVRFEHYIILGQTQSKDWICLTPTMIDQSWDFSNRNESLYISSITACRSGNKETQDIVEKINKIIRKIKPRKIYGHYDGSYSYSYYHQLFCTSSSKKHKSIKLALRASSMLDIDGKFTLYELFYEDDDTYKDGKRIGRFMNRYLTKRKCFTFSFWDVGCGYDIGRTSTGDWVGFEYTSEFMYNP
;
A
#
# COMPACT_ATOMS: atom_id res chain seq x y z
N MET A 1 13.58 33.07 -4.96
CA MET A 1 13.50 31.74 -4.31
C MET A 1 14.93 31.37 -3.94
N ILE A 2 15.28 31.41 -2.65
CA ILE A 2 16.66 31.14 -2.20
C ILE A 2 16.85 29.62 -2.29
N ALA A 3 17.60 29.16 -3.29
CA ALA A 3 18.12 27.81 -3.31
C ALA A 3 19.13 27.69 -2.17
N VAL A 4 18.69 27.22 -1.01
CA VAL A 4 19.61 26.79 0.04
C VAL A 4 20.27 25.53 -0.51
N ASN A 5 21.52 25.66 -0.95
CA ASN A 5 22.40 24.55 -1.25
C ASN A 5 22.69 23.83 0.08
N VAL A 6 21.74 23.02 0.54
CA VAL A 6 21.95 22.16 1.71
C VAL A 6 22.87 21.06 1.23
N LYS A 7 24.17 21.21 1.53
CA LYS A 7 25.16 20.17 1.28
C LYS A 7 24.78 18.94 2.11
N MET A 8 24.70 17.79 1.46
CA MET A 8 24.43 16.51 2.14
C MET A 8 25.49 16.28 3.21
N ASN A 9 25.13 15.58 4.29
CA ASN A 9 26.09 15.29 5.32
C ASN A 9 27.21 14.39 4.77
N SER A 10 28.47 14.77 4.99
CA SER A 10 29.64 14.03 4.48
C SER A 10 29.73 12.56 4.90
N GLU A 11 29.14 12.19 6.04
CA GLU A 11 29.06 10.78 6.47
C GLU A 11 28.04 10.02 5.62
N THR A 12 26.88 10.62 5.37
CA THR A 12 25.85 10.08 4.47
C THR A 12 26.41 9.94 3.06
N GLU A 13 27.12 10.95 2.53
CA GLU A 13 27.77 10.89 1.22
C GLU A 13 28.77 9.72 1.12
N LYS A 14 29.63 9.53 2.14
CA LYS A 14 30.58 8.42 2.19
C LYS A 14 29.88 7.06 2.18
N LEU A 15 28.81 6.90 2.98
CA LEU A 15 28.05 5.66 3.03
C LEU A 15 27.40 5.34 1.68
N LEU A 16 26.82 6.35 1.03
CA LEU A 16 26.23 6.20 -0.31
C LEU A 16 27.27 5.83 -1.36
N GLY A 17 28.46 6.43 -1.30
CA GLY A 17 29.58 6.08 -2.19
C GLY A 17 29.98 4.60 -2.04
N ILE A 18 29.97 4.05 -0.83
CA ILE A 18 30.24 2.62 -0.61
C ILE A 18 29.09 1.75 -1.11
N LEU A 19 27.84 2.14 -0.84
CA LEU A 19 26.66 1.40 -1.27
C LEU A 19 26.54 1.32 -2.80
N GLN A 20 26.98 2.35 -3.51
CA GLN A 20 26.96 2.39 -4.98
C GLN A 20 27.80 1.28 -5.62
N PHE A 21 28.89 0.83 -4.98
CA PHE A 21 29.73 -0.27 -5.51
C PHE A 21 29.03 -1.62 -5.54
N TYR A 22 27.95 -1.79 -4.78
CA TYR A 22 27.22 -3.04 -4.75
C TYR A 22 26.32 -3.20 -5.98
N ASN A 23 25.85 -2.12 -6.64
CA ASN A 23 24.97 -2.21 -7.83
C ASN A 23 23.74 -3.12 -7.65
N HIS A 24 23.15 -3.15 -6.45
CA HIS A 24 22.11 -4.10 -6.05
C HIS A 24 20.72 -3.44 -5.94
N GLY A 25 20.31 -2.72 -6.99
CA GLY A 25 19.06 -1.96 -7.02
C GLY A 25 19.28 -0.44 -7.01
N ARG A 26 18.19 0.32 -6.93
CA ARG A 26 18.30 1.79 -6.96
C ARG A 26 18.66 2.33 -5.58
N MET A 27 19.66 3.19 -5.53
CA MET A 27 20.05 3.87 -4.29
C MET A 27 18.91 4.74 -3.76
N PHE A 28 18.58 4.57 -2.47
CA PHE A 28 17.57 5.35 -1.77
C PHE A 28 18.19 6.27 -0.73
N VAL A 29 17.71 7.53 -0.68
CA VAL A 29 18.10 8.53 0.31
C VAL A 29 16.90 9.35 0.81
N TRP A 30 16.76 9.40 2.13
CA TRP A 30 15.90 10.33 2.85
C TRP A 30 16.75 11.24 3.73
N GLU A 31 17.09 12.41 3.21
CA GLU A 31 17.80 13.44 3.97
C GLU A 31 16.85 14.11 4.96
N LYS A 32 17.13 13.96 6.25
CA LYS A 32 16.29 14.49 7.33
C LYS A 32 16.27 16.02 7.33
N SER A 33 17.39 16.66 6.96
CA SER A 33 17.51 18.13 6.86
C SER A 33 16.55 18.71 5.82
N ILE A 34 16.31 17.99 4.73
CA ILE A 34 15.48 18.44 3.60
C ILE A 34 14.03 17.94 3.76
N LYS A 35 13.83 16.64 3.98
CA LYS A 35 12.52 15.98 3.98
C LYS A 35 11.88 15.86 5.38
N GLY A 36 12.62 16.25 6.42
CA GLY A 36 12.21 16.12 7.82
C GLY A 36 12.19 14.67 8.31
N SER A 37 11.44 14.39 9.39
CA SER A 37 11.34 13.03 9.93
C SER A 37 10.64 12.07 8.96
N PHE A 38 11.30 10.93 8.69
CA PHE A 38 10.79 9.84 7.86
C PHE A 38 9.51 9.22 8.44
N ASN A 39 8.55 8.97 7.57
CA ASN A 39 7.44 8.05 7.80
C ASN A 39 6.87 7.58 6.45
N ILE A 40 6.17 6.45 6.47
CA ILE A 40 5.67 5.80 5.25
C ILE A 40 4.77 6.70 4.41
N TRP A 41 3.92 7.52 5.04
CA TRP A 41 3.05 8.41 4.28
C TRP A 41 3.84 9.48 3.52
N LYS A 42 4.85 10.06 4.16
CA LYS A 42 5.73 11.02 3.49
C LYS A 42 6.58 10.38 2.39
N LEU A 43 7.01 9.12 2.57
CA LEU A 43 7.70 8.36 1.52
C LEU A 43 6.80 8.21 0.30
N LEU A 44 5.57 7.72 0.48
CA LEU A 44 4.64 7.53 -0.65
C LEU A 44 4.35 8.84 -1.40
N ILE A 45 4.27 9.97 -0.69
CA ILE A 45 4.13 11.29 -1.32
C ILE A 45 5.40 11.68 -2.08
N SER A 46 6.59 11.54 -1.48
CA SER A 46 7.84 12.00 -2.12
C SER A 46 8.17 11.23 -3.39
N GLU A 47 7.86 9.94 -3.40
CA GLU A 47 8.07 9.08 -4.56
C GLU A 47 6.99 9.28 -5.63
N GLY A 48 5.91 10.01 -5.33
CA GLY A 48 4.86 10.32 -6.30
C GLY A 48 3.76 9.28 -6.43
N PHE A 49 3.73 8.28 -5.53
CA PHE A 49 2.64 7.29 -5.49
C PHE A 49 1.30 7.92 -5.11
N VAL A 50 1.30 9.03 -4.36
CA VAL A 50 0.11 9.63 -3.77
C VAL A 50 -0.36 10.88 -4.52
N ARG A 51 -1.64 10.93 -4.85
CA ARG A 51 -2.33 12.13 -5.35
C ARG A 51 -3.60 12.39 -4.54
N GLU A 52 -3.93 13.66 -4.28
CA GLU A 52 -5.19 14.02 -3.64
C GLU A 52 -6.42 13.66 -4.49
N SER A 53 -7.54 13.36 -3.82
CA SER A 53 -8.82 13.05 -4.43
C SER A 53 -9.98 13.42 -3.51
N GLU A 54 -11.19 13.30 -4.03
CA GLU A 54 -12.43 13.49 -3.27
C GLU A 54 -12.94 12.17 -2.66
N PRO A 55 -13.47 12.18 -1.42
CA PRO A 55 -14.09 11.02 -0.80
C PRO A 55 -15.19 10.36 -1.65
N ASP A 56 -15.99 11.15 -2.37
CA ASP A 56 -17.06 10.59 -3.21
C ASP A 56 -16.50 9.83 -4.42
N LYS A 57 -15.35 10.23 -4.96
CA LYS A 57 -14.64 9.48 -6.01
C LYS A 57 -14.10 8.15 -5.47
N ALA A 58 -13.57 8.14 -4.25
CA ALA A 58 -13.11 6.92 -3.59
C ALA A 58 -14.27 5.93 -3.36
N ILE A 59 -15.38 6.39 -2.79
CA ILE A 59 -16.59 5.58 -2.57
C ILE A 59 -17.14 5.02 -3.89
N LYS A 60 -17.20 5.86 -4.93
CA LYS A 60 -17.63 5.43 -6.27
C LYS A 60 -16.69 4.38 -6.84
N HIS A 61 -15.38 4.56 -6.69
CA HIS A 61 -14.39 3.60 -7.17
C HIS A 61 -14.52 2.25 -6.46
N TRP A 62 -14.65 2.21 -5.14
CA TRP A 62 -14.84 0.96 -4.38
C TRP A 62 -16.11 0.21 -4.81
N LEU A 63 -17.23 0.93 -4.95
CA LEU A 63 -18.48 0.36 -5.49
C LEU A 63 -18.31 -0.15 -6.93
N GLN A 64 -17.53 0.55 -7.75
CA GLN A 64 -17.24 0.15 -9.13
C GLN A 64 -16.37 -1.10 -9.19
N THR A 65 -15.31 -1.22 -8.37
CA THR A 65 -14.50 -2.44 -8.25
C THR A 65 -15.37 -3.63 -7.90
N GLU A 66 -16.27 -3.48 -6.92
CA GLU A 66 -17.24 -4.52 -6.61
C GLU A 66 -18.15 -4.81 -7.80
N PHE A 67 -18.76 -3.79 -8.42
CA PHE A 67 -19.64 -3.98 -9.57
C PHE A 67 -18.94 -4.70 -10.72
N TRP A 68 -17.71 -4.32 -11.04
CA TRP A 68 -16.91 -4.93 -12.09
C TRP A 68 -16.48 -6.33 -11.73
N GLY A 69 -16.29 -6.66 -10.45
CA GLY A 69 -15.71 -7.93 -10.01
C GLY A 69 -14.22 -8.04 -10.33
N THR A 70 -13.57 -6.92 -10.64
CA THR A 70 -12.15 -6.75 -11.00
C THR A 70 -11.69 -5.38 -10.53
N ILE A 71 -10.39 -5.21 -10.33
CA ILE A 71 -9.80 -3.92 -9.92
C ILE A 71 -9.94 -2.85 -11.01
N THR A 72 -9.98 -3.25 -12.29
CA THR A 72 -10.13 -2.37 -13.46
C THR A 72 -11.44 -2.60 -14.20
N ASN A 73 -11.83 -1.58 -14.97
CA ASN A 73 -12.97 -1.66 -15.88
C ASN A 73 -12.55 -2.37 -17.17
N GLN A 74 -13.09 -3.55 -17.41
CA GLN A 74 -12.80 -4.37 -18.60
C GLN A 74 -13.25 -3.79 -19.95
N LYS A 75 -13.85 -2.59 -19.99
CA LYS A 75 -14.19 -1.92 -21.26
C LYS A 75 -12.99 -1.75 -22.21
N TYR A 76 -11.77 -1.94 -21.73
CA TYR A 76 -10.54 -1.86 -22.53
C TYR A 76 -10.07 -3.21 -23.12
N ASN A 77 -10.89 -4.27 -23.11
CA ASN A 77 -10.51 -5.61 -23.61
C ASN A 77 -9.25 -6.20 -22.96
N ASP A 78 -8.96 -5.75 -21.74
CA ASP A 78 -7.80 -6.21 -20.99
C ASP A 78 -8.12 -7.53 -20.29
N ILE A 79 -8.07 -8.61 -21.08
CA ILE A 79 -8.33 -9.99 -20.64
C ILE A 79 -7.22 -10.54 -19.75
N GLN A 80 -6.09 -9.83 -19.59
CA GLN A 80 -4.96 -10.25 -18.75
C GLN A 80 -5.37 -10.38 -17.27
N TYR A 81 -6.43 -9.69 -16.83
CA TYR A 81 -6.85 -9.64 -15.43
C TYR A 81 -8.19 -10.31 -15.13
N ALA A 82 -8.93 -10.77 -16.14
CA ALA A 82 -10.12 -11.60 -15.98
C ALA A 82 -10.75 -11.92 -17.34
N PRO A 83 -11.49 -13.04 -17.45
CA PRO A 83 -12.31 -13.31 -18.63
C PRO A 83 -13.45 -12.29 -18.69
N LEU A 84 -14.15 -12.22 -19.83
CA LEU A 84 -15.31 -11.34 -19.97
C LEU A 84 -16.32 -11.66 -18.86
N ARG A 85 -17.00 -10.64 -18.35
CA ARG A 85 -17.95 -10.82 -17.23
C ARG A 85 -18.92 -11.99 -17.41
N ARG A 86 -19.42 -12.22 -18.63
CA ARG A 86 -20.34 -13.31 -18.98
C ARG A 86 -19.73 -14.72 -18.87
N GLU A 87 -18.40 -14.81 -18.90
CA GLU A 87 -17.60 -16.05 -18.82
C GLU A 87 -17.09 -16.29 -17.39
N ARG A 88 -17.37 -15.38 -16.46
CA ARG A 88 -16.93 -15.51 -15.07
C ARG A 88 -17.82 -16.48 -14.32
N GLU A 89 -17.19 -17.44 -13.67
CA GLU A 89 -17.87 -18.32 -12.73
C GLU A 89 -18.49 -17.50 -11.58
N ASN A 90 -19.71 -17.87 -11.19
CA ASN A 90 -20.40 -17.36 -10.01
C ASN A 90 -20.60 -15.82 -9.95
N ASP A 91 -20.85 -15.12 -11.08
CA ASP A 91 -21.32 -13.72 -11.02
C ASP A 91 -22.77 -13.67 -10.54
N ASP A 92 -22.93 -13.63 -9.22
CA ASP A 92 -24.20 -13.49 -8.51
C ASP A 92 -24.83 -12.09 -8.64
N TRP A 93 -24.14 -11.16 -9.29
CA TRP A 93 -24.53 -9.77 -9.35
C TRP A 93 -25.82 -9.56 -10.14
N ASN A 94 -26.83 -9.06 -9.45
CA ASN A 94 -28.10 -8.68 -10.02
C ASN A 94 -28.51 -7.28 -9.54
N ASN A 95 -29.62 -6.76 -10.08
CA ASN A 95 -30.10 -5.42 -9.76
C ASN A 95 -30.40 -5.24 -8.26
N TYR A 96 -30.86 -6.29 -7.57
CA TYR A 96 -31.14 -6.24 -6.14
C TYR A 96 -29.85 -6.07 -5.32
N ILE A 97 -28.84 -6.92 -5.55
CA ILE A 97 -27.53 -6.81 -4.87
C ILE A 97 -26.89 -5.45 -5.17
N ARG A 98 -26.94 -5.02 -6.44
CA ARG A 98 -26.44 -3.70 -6.86
C ARG A 98 -27.08 -2.57 -6.05
N GLN A 99 -28.41 -2.57 -5.93
CA GLN A 99 -29.12 -1.53 -5.18
C GLN A 99 -28.78 -1.58 -3.68
N GLN A 100 -28.67 -2.78 -3.10
CA GLN A 100 -28.24 -2.92 -1.70
C GLN A 100 -26.85 -2.33 -1.47
N LYS A 101 -25.88 -2.66 -2.32
CA LYS A 101 -24.50 -2.14 -2.23
C LYS A 101 -24.49 -0.62 -2.37
N ILE A 102 -25.22 -0.06 -3.34
CA ILE A 102 -25.40 1.39 -3.48
C ILE A 102 -25.88 2.02 -2.17
N ASN A 103 -26.94 1.47 -1.57
CA ASN A 103 -27.51 2.00 -0.33
C ASN A 103 -26.49 1.94 0.83
N TYR A 104 -25.69 0.87 0.94
CA TYR A 104 -24.68 0.75 1.99
C TYR A 104 -23.50 1.71 1.79
N TYR A 105 -23.02 1.90 0.56
CA TYR A 105 -21.98 2.88 0.25
C TYR A 105 -22.46 4.32 0.44
N GLN A 106 -23.73 4.62 0.12
CA GLN A 106 -24.35 5.91 0.43
C GLN A 106 -24.46 6.14 1.93
N ALA A 107 -24.90 5.14 2.71
CA ALA A 107 -24.94 5.21 4.17
C ALA A 107 -23.54 5.44 4.76
N LEU A 108 -22.51 4.78 4.21
CA LEU A 108 -21.12 5.00 4.60
C LEU A 108 -20.68 6.44 4.30
N SER A 109 -20.87 6.94 3.07
CA SER A 109 -20.50 8.31 2.69
C SER A 109 -21.20 9.35 3.57
N TYR A 110 -22.51 9.21 3.79
CA TYR A 110 -23.27 10.09 4.68
C TYR A 110 -22.71 10.07 6.10
N PHE A 111 -22.47 8.89 6.67
CA PHE A 111 -21.96 8.76 8.03
C PHE A 111 -20.57 9.38 8.19
N LEU A 112 -19.67 9.18 7.22
CA LEU A 112 -18.33 9.77 7.23
C LEU A 112 -18.38 11.30 7.19
N LYS A 113 -19.23 11.87 6.33
CA LYS A 113 -19.40 13.34 6.20
C LYS A 113 -19.99 13.98 7.46
N GLN A 114 -20.87 13.29 8.17
CA GLN A 114 -21.47 13.79 9.41
C GLN A 114 -20.55 13.63 10.63
N SER A 115 -19.74 12.58 10.66
CA SER A 115 -18.98 12.20 11.87
C SER A 115 -17.53 12.67 11.86
N LEU A 116 -16.97 13.05 10.71
CA LEU A 116 -15.55 13.36 10.56
C LEU A 116 -15.33 14.79 10.03
N GLN A 117 -14.34 15.46 10.61
CA GLN A 117 -13.76 16.71 10.14
C GLN A 117 -12.57 16.42 9.20
N ASN A 118 -12.16 17.40 8.39
CA ASN A 118 -10.99 17.28 7.51
C ASN A 118 -11.04 16.02 6.63
N LEU A 119 -12.23 15.66 6.13
CA LEU A 119 -12.43 14.48 5.31
C LEU A 119 -11.76 14.66 3.95
N GLN A 120 -10.80 13.79 3.64
CA GLN A 120 -9.97 13.82 2.44
C GLN A 120 -9.89 12.41 1.85
N ALA A 121 -9.66 12.31 0.54
CA ALA A 121 -9.27 11.06 -0.07
C ALA A 121 -7.94 11.20 -0.80
N TYR A 122 -7.29 10.06 -0.99
CA TYR A 122 -6.04 9.99 -1.74
C TYR A 122 -6.09 8.79 -2.67
N VAL A 123 -5.55 8.98 -3.87
CA VAL A 123 -5.21 7.90 -4.79
C VAL A 123 -3.78 7.48 -4.52
N ILE A 124 -3.56 6.19 -4.38
CA ILE A 124 -2.28 5.53 -4.33
C ILE A 124 -2.14 4.77 -5.65
N LYS A 125 -1.13 5.10 -6.44
CA LYS A 125 -0.85 4.50 -7.75
C LYS A 125 0.24 3.45 -7.62
N GLY A 126 0.26 2.49 -8.54
CA GLY A 126 1.33 1.49 -8.63
C GLY A 126 2.66 1.97 -9.21
N PHE A 127 2.69 3.17 -9.78
CA PHE A 127 3.87 3.75 -10.41
C PHE A 127 4.30 5.03 -9.69
N ASN A 128 5.60 5.15 -9.45
CA ASN A 128 6.23 6.33 -8.85
C ASN A 128 6.76 7.26 -9.96
N ASN A 129 7.34 8.40 -9.57
CA ASN A 129 7.90 9.40 -10.51
C ASN A 129 9.03 8.87 -11.41
N SER A 130 9.59 7.71 -11.08
CA SER A 130 10.71 7.10 -11.77
C SER A 130 10.32 6.05 -12.80
N TYR A 131 9.02 5.75 -12.90
CA TYR A 131 8.50 4.79 -13.85
C TYR A 131 7.97 5.48 -15.10
N ASP A 132 8.65 5.24 -16.20
CA ASP A 132 8.13 5.50 -17.54
C ASP A 132 7.44 4.22 -18.01
N SER A 133 6.12 4.20 -18.12
CA SER A 133 5.45 3.04 -18.72
C SER A 133 4.21 3.46 -19.50
N ASP A 134 4.40 3.60 -20.80
CA ASP A 134 3.33 3.75 -21.79
C ASP A 134 2.47 2.48 -21.97
N TYR A 135 2.87 1.35 -21.37
CA TYR A 135 2.28 0.03 -21.64
C TYR A 135 1.51 -0.62 -20.48
N ARG A 136 1.34 0.05 -19.34
CA ARG A 136 0.83 -0.63 -18.13
C ARG A 136 -0.44 -0.04 -17.57
N VAL A 137 -1.29 -0.94 -17.10
CA VAL A 137 -2.56 -0.63 -16.46
C VAL A 137 -2.28 0.13 -15.17
N ARG A 138 -2.73 1.38 -15.12
CA ARG A 138 -2.56 2.21 -13.93
C ARG A 138 -3.61 1.81 -12.91
N PHE A 139 -3.25 0.92 -11.98
CA PHE A 139 -4.10 0.64 -10.83
C PHE A 139 -4.16 1.88 -9.93
N GLU A 140 -5.38 2.32 -9.67
CA GLU A 140 -5.66 3.41 -8.75
C GLU A 140 -6.32 2.82 -7.49
N HIS A 141 -5.65 2.96 -6.35
CA HIS A 141 -6.18 2.55 -5.07
C HIS A 141 -6.59 3.76 -4.26
N TYR A 142 -7.82 3.75 -3.73
CA TYR A 142 -8.32 4.90 -2.99
C TYR A 142 -8.32 4.62 -1.49
N ILE A 143 -7.85 5.61 -0.72
CA ILE A 143 -8.02 5.67 0.73
C ILE A 143 -8.83 6.91 1.12
N ILE A 144 -9.60 6.82 2.20
CA ILE A 144 -10.29 7.96 2.81
C ILE A 144 -9.70 8.20 4.20
N LEU A 145 -9.49 9.46 4.54
CA LEU A 145 -9.01 9.92 5.84
C LEU A 145 -9.94 10.98 6.39
N GLY A 146 -10.23 10.92 7.68
CA GLY A 146 -10.96 11.97 8.38
C GLY A 146 -10.51 12.04 9.84
N GLN A 147 -10.80 13.16 10.48
CA GLN A 147 -10.45 13.43 11.86
C GLN A 147 -11.72 13.48 12.72
N THR A 148 -11.70 12.86 13.89
CA THR A 148 -12.80 12.94 14.88
C THR A 148 -12.75 14.28 15.62
N GLN A 149 -13.79 14.58 16.43
CA GLN A 149 -13.78 15.79 17.26
C GLN A 149 -12.67 15.72 18.32
N SER A 150 -12.43 14.51 18.86
CA SER A 150 -11.29 14.17 19.73
C SER A 150 -9.91 14.24 19.07
N LYS A 151 -9.81 14.68 17.81
CA LYS A 151 -8.56 14.87 17.04
C LYS A 151 -7.82 13.59 16.65
N ASP A 152 -8.42 12.43 16.88
CA ASP A 152 -7.93 11.18 16.31
C ASP A 152 -8.21 11.12 14.81
N TRP A 153 -7.41 10.34 14.10
CA TRP A 153 -7.53 10.12 12.67
C TRP A 153 -8.11 8.73 12.41
N ILE A 154 -9.10 8.68 11.53
CA ILE A 154 -9.68 7.45 10.97
C ILE A 154 -9.24 7.32 9.52
N CYS A 155 -8.83 6.12 9.12
CA CYS A 155 -8.47 5.80 7.74
C CYS A 155 -9.28 4.59 7.25
N LEU A 156 -9.89 4.73 6.08
CA LEU A 156 -10.58 3.65 5.37
C LEU A 156 -9.81 3.29 4.11
N THR A 157 -9.71 2.00 3.83
CA THR A 157 -9.04 1.46 2.65
C THR A 157 -9.63 0.10 2.28
N PRO A 158 -9.75 -0.25 0.99
CA PRO A 158 -10.02 -1.63 0.61
C PRO A 158 -8.77 -2.50 0.74
N THR A 159 -8.95 -3.82 0.76
CA THR A 159 -7.89 -4.81 0.47
C THR A 159 -7.16 -4.50 -0.82
N MET A 160 -5.85 -4.74 -0.81
CA MET A 160 -4.95 -4.77 -1.95
C MET A 160 -4.33 -6.16 -2.02
N ILE A 161 -4.35 -6.77 -3.20
CA ILE A 161 -3.71 -8.08 -3.41
C ILE A 161 -2.22 -7.85 -3.65
N ASP A 162 -1.40 -8.81 -3.22
CA ASP A 162 0.02 -8.85 -3.52
C ASP A 162 0.32 -10.03 -4.44
N GLN A 163 0.30 -9.78 -5.75
CA GLN A 163 0.79 -10.74 -6.75
C GLN A 163 2.27 -10.50 -7.05
N SER A 164 2.76 -9.28 -6.80
CA SER A 164 4.13 -8.87 -7.13
C SER A 164 5.23 -9.55 -6.33
N TRP A 165 5.00 -9.84 -5.05
CA TRP A 165 6.05 -10.38 -4.18
C TRP A 165 5.89 -11.87 -3.86
N ASP A 166 4.80 -12.50 -4.32
CA ASP A 166 4.42 -13.91 -4.09
C ASP A 166 4.95 -14.51 -2.77
N PHE A 167 4.65 -13.83 -1.66
CA PHE A 167 4.97 -14.35 -0.35
C PHE A 167 3.98 -15.46 -0.02
N SER A 168 4.26 -16.68 -0.47
CA SER A 168 3.51 -17.92 -0.17
C SER A 168 3.22 -18.16 1.33
N ASN A 169 3.85 -17.39 2.23
CA ASN A 169 3.69 -17.42 3.67
C ASN A 169 3.06 -16.16 4.31
N ARG A 170 2.51 -15.20 3.55
CA ARG A 170 1.70 -14.15 4.16
C ARG A 170 0.38 -14.75 4.63
N ASN A 171 0.37 -15.22 5.87
CA ASN A 171 -0.83 -15.63 6.59
C ASN A 171 -1.87 -14.50 6.52
N GLU A 172 -2.83 -14.60 5.60
CA GLU A 172 -3.96 -13.68 5.47
C GLU A 172 -4.72 -13.53 6.80
N SER A 173 -4.64 -14.54 7.68
CA SER A 173 -5.22 -14.58 9.02
C SER A 173 -4.57 -13.64 10.05
N LEU A 174 -3.31 -13.19 9.85
CA LEU A 174 -2.57 -12.36 10.83
C LEU A 174 -3.04 -10.89 10.88
N TYR A 175 -3.79 -10.42 9.89
CA TYR A 175 -4.15 -9.00 9.79
C TYR A 175 -5.39 -8.62 10.60
N ILE A 176 -6.38 -9.49 10.77
CA ILE A 176 -7.64 -9.14 11.48
C ILE A 176 -7.39 -8.91 12.99
N SER A 177 -6.56 -9.74 13.62
CA SER A 177 -6.22 -9.61 15.05
C SER A 177 -5.39 -8.36 15.33
N SER A 178 -4.46 -8.00 14.44
CA SER A 178 -3.61 -6.81 14.56
C SER A 178 -4.35 -5.49 14.28
N ILE A 179 -5.38 -5.49 13.41
CA ILE A 179 -6.32 -4.38 13.21
C ILE A 179 -7.13 -4.11 14.49
N THR A 180 -7.49 -5.16 15.23
CA THR A 180 -8.27 -5.06 16.47
C THR A 180 -7.46 -4.43 17.61
N ALA A 181 -6.14 -4.62 17.62
CA ALA A 181 -5.22 -4.15 18.66
C ALA A 181 -4.86 -2.66 18.57
N CYS A 182 -5.12 -1.98 17.45
CA CYS A 182 -4.72 -0.60 17.23
C CYS A 182 -5.93 0.35 17.13
N ARG A 183 -6.81 0.28 18.13
CA ARG A 183 -7.93 1.23 18.30
C ARG A 183 -7.44 2.43 19.08
N SER A 184 -7.92 3.63 18.74
CA SER A 184 -7.78 4.77 19.65
C SER A 184 -8.30 4.42 21.05
N GLY A 185 -7.63 4.91 22.10
CA GLY A 185 -8.13 4.83 23.47
C GLY A 185 -9.31 5.76 23.76
N ASN A 186 -9.65 6.66 22.83
CA ASN A 186 -10.75 7.59 22.98
C ASN A 186 -12.10 6.92 22.66
N LYS A 187 -13.07 7.02 23.59
CA LYS A 187 -14.39 6.38 23.48
C LYS A 187 -15.21 6.89 22.28
N GLU A 188 -15.21 8.19 22.00
CA GLU A 188 -15.90 8.77 20.83
C GLU A 188 -15.36 8.17 19.53
N THR A 189 -14.03 8.10 19.40
CA THR A 189 -13.37 7.49 18.24
C THR A 189 -13.73 6.01 18.11
N GLN A 190 -13.78 5.27 19.22
CA GLN A 190 -14.19 3.86 19.21
C GLN A 190 -15.64 3.69 18.74
N ASP A 191 -16.56 4.52 19.22
CA ASP A 191 -17.98 4.48 18.84
C ASP A 191 -18.16 4.78 17.33
N ILE A 192 -17.43 5.76 16.81
CA ILE A 192 -17.42 6.09 15.37
C ILE A 192 -16.87 4.90 14.55
N VAL A 193 -15.74 4.33 14.96
CA VAL A 193 -15.13 3.16 14.29
C VAL A 193 -16.08 1.97 14.32
N GLU A 194 -16.79 1.72 15.43
CA GLU A 194 -17.76 0.63 15.52
C GLU A 194 -18.93 0.83 14.57
N LYS A 195 -19.47 2.04 14.47
CA LYS A 195 -20.55 2.38 13.52
C LYS A 195 -20.10 2.22 12.08
N ILE A 196 -18.89 2.67 11.73
CA ILE A 196 -18.29 2.45 10.39
C ILE A 196 -18.20 0.94 10.10
N ASN A 197 -17.65 0.16 11.04
CA ASN A 197 -17.50 -1.28 10.87
C ASN A 197 -18.85 -2.01 10.76
N LYS A 198 -19.90 -1.56 11.44
CA LYS A 198 -21.27 -2.09 11.26
C LYS A 198 -21.77 -1.87 9.84
N ILE A 199 -21.48 -0.72 9.22
CA ILE A 199 -21.84 -0.46 7.82
C ILE A 199 -21.00 -1.34 6.88
N ILE A 200 -19.68 -1.41 7.08
CA ILE A 200 -18.76 -2.25 6.29
C ILE A 200 -19.19 -3.73 6.31
N ARG A 201 -19.58 -4.27 7.47
CA ARG A 201 -20.07 -5.66 7.58
C ARG A 201 -21.34 -5.92 6.76
N LYS A 202 -22.19 -4.90 6.57
CA LYS A 202 -23.38 -5.00 5.71
C LYS A 202 -23.02 -4.97 4.23
N ILE A 203 -21.95 -4.26 3.86
CA ILE A 203 -21.40 -4.34 2.50
C ILE A 203 -21.02 -5.80 2.23
N LYS A 204 -20.41 -6.51 3.18
CA LYS A 204 -19.87 -7.89 3.05
C LYS A 204 -18.69 -7.98 2.06
N PRO A 205 -17.67 -8.79 2.36
CA PRO A 205 -16.61 -9.08 1.40
C PRO A 205 -17.16 -9.64 0.09
N ARG A 206 -16.57 -9.24 -1.05
CA ARG A 206 -16.93 -9.76 -2.37
C ARG A 206 -15.70 -10.40 -3.02
N LYS A 207 -15.87 -11.58 -3.60
CA LYS A 207 -14.82 -12.22 -4.40
C LYS A 207 -14.65 -11.47 -5.73
N ILE A 208 -13.43 -11.04 -6.04
CA ILE A 208 -13.04 -10.37 -7.29
C ILE A 208 -11.90 -11.14 -7.97
N TYR A 209 -11.77 -11.01 -9.27
CA TYR A 209 -10.73 -11.66 -10.07
C TYR A 209 -9.40 -10.88 -10.02
N GLY A 210 -8.29 -11.62 -9.98
CA GLY A 210 -6.93 -11.13 -10.18
C GLY A 210 -6.35 -11.54 -11.53
N HIS A 211 -5.03 -11.44 -11.71
CA HIS A 211 -4.36 -11.80 -12.97
C HIS A 211 -4.85 -13.16 -13.52
N TYR A 212 -5.27 -13.17 -14.78
CA TYR A 212 -5.95 -14.27 -15.48
C TYR A 212 -5.16 -14.80 -16.68
N ASP A 213 -4.01 -14.22 -17.00
CA ASP A 213 -3.13 -14.76 -18.05
C ASP A 213 -2.65 -16.18 -17.69
N GLY A 214 -2.59 -17.05 -18.70
CA GLY A 214 -2.17 -18.45 -18.54
C GLY A 214 -3.17 -19.39 -17.84
N SER A 215 -4.47 -19.06 -17.79
CA SER A 215 -5.53 -19.84 -17.12
C SER A 215 -5.45 -19.89 -15.59
N TYR A 216 -4.61 -19.07 -14.96
CA TYR A 216 -4.64 -18.91 -13.50
C TYR A 216 -5.92 -18.18 -13.08
N SER A 217 -6.88 -18.88 -12.46
CA SER A 217 -8.12 -18.29 -11.96
C SER A 217 -7.96 -17.74 -10.54
N TYR A 218 -7.00 -16.83 -10.35
CA TYR A 218 -6.81 -16.21 -9.04
C TYR A 218 -7.98 -15.30 -8.70
N SER A 219 -8.45 -15.44 -7.47
CA SER A 219 -9.61 -14.71 -6.99
C SER A 219 -9.50 -14.47 -5.50
N TYR A 220 -9.95 -13.30 -5.07
CA TYR A 220 -9.64 -12.79 -3.74
C TYR A 220 -10.81 -12.01 -3.18
N TYR A 221 -10.87 -11.88 -1.86
CA TYR A 221 -11.92 -11.11 -1.20
C TYR A 221 -11.58 -9.63 -1.16
N HIS A 222 -12.35 -8.84 -1.91
CA HIS A 222 -12.42 -7.39 -1.77
C HIS A 222 -13.25 -7.02 -0.53
N GLN A 223 -12.63 -6.30 0.41
CA GLN A 223 -13.33 -5.77 1.59
C GLN A 223 -12.72 -4.44 2.05
N LEU A 224 -13.53 -3.63 2.74
CA LEU A 224 -13.07 -2.38 3.37
C LEU A 224 -12.58 -2.63 4.79
N PHE A 225 -11.54 -1.89 5.18
CA PHE A 225 -11.05 -1.80 6.55
C PHE A 225 -11.18 -0.38 7.06
N CYS A 226 -11.33 -0.27 8.38
CA CYS A 226 -11.33 0.99 9.11
C CYS A 226 -10.31 0.91 10.25
N THR A 227 -9.35 1.83 10.27
CA THR A 227 -8.33 1.94 11.31
C THR A 227 -8.36 3.30 11.95
N SER A 228 -7.86 3.44 13.18
CA SER A 228 -7.79 4.72 13.87
C SER A 228 -6.49 4.93 14.65
N SER A 229 -6.09 6.19 14.83
CA SER A 229 -4.92 6.55 15.63
C SER A 229 -4.91 8.04 15.98
N SER A 230 -4.27 8.42 17.08
CA SER A 230 -4.04 9.83 17.43
C SER A 230 -3.11 10.59 16.47
N LYS A 231 -2.48 9.91 15.51
CA LYS A 231 -1.61 10.53 14.49
C LYS A 231 -1.98 10.10 13.08
N LYS A 232 -2.17 11.06 12.17
CA LYS A 232 -2.51 10.82 10.74
C LYS A 232 -1.64 9.75 10.07
N HIS A 233 -0.32 9.88 10.15
CA HIS A 233 0.59 8.91 9.51
C HIS A 233 0.51 7.50 10.12
N LYS A 234 0.11 7.37 11.40
CA LYS A 234 -0.06 6.07 12.06
C LYS A 234 -1.35 5.39 11.61
N SER A 235 -2.47 6.11 11.52
CA SER A 235 -3.73 5.54 11.01
C SER A 235 -3.57 5.07 9.56
N ILE A 236 -2.89 5.86 8.72
CA ILE A 236 -2.55 5.47 7.34
C ILE A 236 -1.70 4.20 7.33
N LYS A 237 -0.58 4.18 8.06
CA LYS A 237 0.30 3.00 8.13
C LYS A 237 -0.48 1.75 8.54
N LEU A 238 -1.37 1.87 9.52
CA LEU A 238 -2.21 0.75 9.96
C LEU A 238 -3.20 0.32 8.88
N ALA A 239 -3.83 1.26 8.19
CA ALA A 239 -4.72 0.97 7.07
C ALA A 239 -3.97 0.23 5.94
N LEU A 240 -2.80 0.71 5.53
CA LEU A 240 -2.00 0.05 4.49
C LEU A 240 -1.59 -1.37 4.87
N ARG A 241 -1.28 -1.61 6.15
CA ARG A 241 -1.03 -2.98 6.63
C ARG A 241 -2.30 -3.82 6.61
N ALA A 242 -3.41 -3.27 7.11
CA ALA A 242 -4.71 -3.93 7.14
C ALA A 242 -5.16 -4.40 5.75
N SER A 243 -4.88 -3.59 4.73
CA SER A 243 -5.19 -3.91 3.34
C SER A 243 -4.17 -4.80 2.65
N SER A 244 -3.13 -5.28 3.32
CA SER A 244 -2.00 -6.00 2.70
C SER A 244 -1.21 -5.20 1.66
N MET A 245 -1.43 -3.87 1.58
CA MET A 245 -0.65 -2.97 0.72
C MET A 245 0.75 -2.70 1.28
N LEU A 246 0.95 -2.83 2.59
CA LEU A 246 2.22 -2.59 3.25
C LEU A 246 2.57 -3.77 4.15
N ASP A 247 3.77 -4.31 3.96
CA ASP A 247 4.43 -5.13 4.96
C ASP A 247 5.71 -4.48 5.48
N ILE A 248 6.05 -4.81 6.72
CA ILE A 248 7.20 -4.25 7.42
C ILE A 248 7.88 -5.38 8.15
N ASP A 249 8.96 -5.84 7.56
CA ASP A 249 9.79 -6.85 8.16
C ASP A 249 11.12 -6.26 8.64
N GLY A 250 11.53 -6.63 9.84
CA GLY A 250 12.82 -6.25 10.41
C GLY A 250 13.89 -7.34 10.31
N LYS A 251 13.51 -8.54 9.86
CA LYS A 251 14.34 -9.73 9.71
C LYS A 251 14.56 -10.10 8.25
N PHE A 252 13.61 -9.81 7.37
CA PHE A 252 13.77 -10.08 5.95
C PHE A 252 14.67 -9.05 5.28
N THR A 253 15.63 -9.59 4.54
CA THR A 253 16.40 -8.85 3.56
C THR A 253 15.88 -9.24 2.19
N LEU A 254 15.45 -8.28 1.36
CA LEU A 254 14.89 -8.59 0.04
C LEU A 254 15.83 -9.47 -0.81
N TYR A 255 17.15 -9.37 -0.60
CA TYR A 255 18.16 -10.20 -1.27
C TYR A 255 18.01 -11.71 -1.07
N GLU A 256 17.37 -12.17 0.02
CA GLU A 256 17.15 -13.59 0.26
C GLU A 256 16.03 -14.17 -0.62
N LEU A 257 15.22 -13.32 -1.27
CA LEU A 257 14.05 -13.73 -2.07
C LEU A 257 14.33 -13.79 -3.57
N PHE A 258 15.31 -13.02 -4.07
CA PHE A 258 15.45 -12.82 -5.52
C PHE A 258 16.52 -13.68 -6.18
N TYR A 259 17.37 -14.38 -5.42
CA TYR A 259 18.58 -14.95 -6.00
C TYR A 259 18.92 -16.33 -5.41
N GLU A 260 18.68 -17.38 -6.21
CA GLU A 260 19.18 -18.73 -5.96
C GLU A 260 20.64 -18.91 -6.40
N ASP A 261 21.19 -17.96 -7.17
CA ASP A 261 22.56 -18.04 -7.66
C ASP A 261 23.59 -17.60 -6.61
N ASP A 262 24.67 -18.37 -6.52
CA ASP A 262 25.52 -18.47 -5.32
C ASP A 262 26.37 -17.19 -5.09
N ASP A 263 26.66 -16.44 -6.15
CA ASP A 263 27.44 -15.20 -6.08
C ASP A 263 26.58 -13.97 -5.74
N THR A 264 25.38 -13.87 -6.29
CA THR A 264 24.44 -12.78 -5.98
C THR A 264 23.94 -12.89 -4.53
N TYR A 265 23.76 -14.12 -4.05
CA TYR A 265 23.45 -14.40 -2.65
C TYR A 265 24.59 -13.98 -1.69
N LYS A 266 25.86 -14.21 -2.07
CA LYS A 266 27.02 -13.75 -1.29
C LYS A 266 27.07 -12.23 -1.19
N ASP A 267 26.74 -11.51 -2.25
CA ASP A 267 26.70 -10.05 -2.24
C ASP A 267 25.54 -9.51 -1.40
N GLY A 268 24.36 -10.12 -1.46
CA GLY A 268 23.25 -9.81 -0.54
C GLY A 268 23.67 -9.92 0.94
N LYS A 269 24.41 -10.98 1.31
CA LYS A 269 24.98 -11.12 2.66
C LYS A 269 26.03 -10.06 3.00
N ARG A 270 26.85 -9.64 2.03
CA ARG A 270 27.84 -8.57 2.24
C ARG A 270 27.15 -7.23 2.49
N ILE A 271 26.14 -6.88 1.70
CA ILE A 271 25.33 -5.67 1.89
C ILE A 271 24.61 -5.72 3.22
N GLY A 272 23.97 -6.84 3.55
CA GLY A 272 23.28 -7.00 4.82
C GLY A 272 24.21 -6.77 6.02
N ARG A 273 25.43 -7.31 5.98
CA ARG A 273 26.45 -7.06 7.01
C ARG A 273 26.91 -5.61 7.04
N PHE A 274 27.13 -4.99 5.88
CA PHE A 274 27.50 -3.57 5.78
C PHE A 274 26.40 -2.69 6.40
N MET A 275 25.15 -2.85 5.98
CA MET A 275 24.02 -2.08 6.50
C MET A 275 23.83 -2.29 8.01
N ASN A 276 23.95 -3.52 8.50
CA ASN A 276 23.85 -3.80 9.94
C ASN A 276 25.00 -3.20 10.76
N ARG A 277 26.18 -3.03 10.16
CA ARG A 277 27.35 -2.44 10.83
C ARG A 277 27.25 -0.93 10.94
N TYR A 278 26.73 -0.25 9.91
CA TYR A 278 26.79 1.21 9.81
C TYR A 278 25.44 1.91 10.00
N LEU A 279 24.33 1.18 9.90
CA LEU A 279 22.99 1.75 10.02
C LEU A 279 22.27 1.21 11.24
N THR A 280 21.50 2.08 11.89
CA THR A 280 20.63 1.73 13.01
C THR A 280 19.18 1.61 12.53
N LYS A 281 18.31 0.95 13.31
CA LYS A 281 16.86 0.86 13.02
C LYS A 281 16.54 0.39 11.59
N ARG A 282 17.37 -0.51 11.04
CA ARG A 282 17.17 -1.10 9.72
C ARG A 282 15.78 -1.72 9.61
N LYS A 283 15.11 -1.51 8.48
CA LYS A 283 13.78 -2.04 8.16
C LYS A 283 13.68 -2.30 6.68
N CYS A 284 12.96 -3.38 6.36
CA CYS A 284 12.45 -3.62 5.02
C CYS A 284 10.97 -3.21 4.97
N PHE A 285 10.62 -2.34 4.04
CA PHE A 285 9.24 -2.01 3.70
C PHE A 285 8.92 -2.60 2.34
N THR A 286 7.84 -3.36 2.23
CA THR A 286 7.34 -3.82 0.93
C THR A 286 5.95 -3.25 0.71
N PHE A 287 5.77 -2.61 -0.43
CA PHE A 287 4.50 -2.11 -0.90
C PHE A 287 4.01 -3.00 -2.03
N SER A 288 2.74 -3.37 -1.96
CA SER A 288 2.04 -4.00 -3.07
C SER A 288 1.05 -3.02 -3.68
N PHE A 289 1.07 -2.94 -5.00
CA PHE A 289 0.12 -2.20 -5.81
C PHE A 289 -0.52 -3.11 -6.85
N TRP A 290 -0.87 -4.33 -6.41
CA TRP A 290 -1.41 -5.43 -7.21
C TRP A 290 -0.32 -6.32 -7.82
N ASP A 291 -0.05 -6.11 -9.10
CA ASP A 291 0.96 -6.79 -9.92
C ASP A 291 2.31 -6.08 -9.89
N VAL A 292 2.36 -4.85 -9.37
CA VAL A 292 3.60 -4.09 -9.13
C VAL A 292 3.87 -3.99 -7.64
N GLY A 293 5.12 -4.21 -7.27
CA GLY A 293 5.62 -4.13 -5.92
C GLY A 293 6.78 -3.13 -5.84
N CYS A 294 6.86 -2.39 -4.73
CA CYS A 294 8.02 -1.56 -4.42
C CYS A 294 8.59 -1.86 -3.03
N GLY A 295 9.88 -2.16 -2.94
CA GLY A 295 10.58 -2.56 -1.72
C GLY A 295 11.59 -1.50 -1.30
N TYR A 296 11.76 -1.27 -0.01
CA TYR A 296 12.78 -0.39 0.55
C TYR A 296 13.49 -1.10 1.70
N ASP A 297 14.75 -1.50 1.49
CA ASP A 297 15.63 -1.95 2.57
C ASP A 297 16.51 -0.77 2.98
N ILE A 298 16.17 -0.16 4.12
CA ILE A 298 16.76 1.09 4.54
C ILE A 298 17.12 1.07 6.02
N GLY A 299 18.16 1.82 6.36
CA GLY A 299 18.61 2.03 7.74
C GLY A 299 18.94 3.48 8.01
N ARG A 300 18.97 3.84 9.29
CA ARG A 300 19.18 5.20 9.75
C ARG A 300 20.66 5.44 10.07
N THR A 301 21.24 6.47 9.47
CA THR A 301 22.60 6.95 9.76
C THR A 301 22.67 7.59 11.15
N SER A 302 23.89 7.85 11.65
CA SER A 302 24.11 8.58 12.91
C SER A 302 23.50 10.00 12.88
N THR A 303 23.56 10.65 11.72
CA THR A 303 23.02 11.99 11.43
C THR A 303 21.49 12.01 11.38
N GLY A 304 20.88 10.82 11.22
CA GLY A 304 19.44 10.61 11.23
C GLY A 304 18.77 10.60 9.85
N ASP A 305 19.57 10.61 8.79
CA ASP A 305 19.13 10.33 7.43
C ASP A 305 18.78 8.84 7.29
N TRP A 306 17.95 8.49 6.30
CA TRP A 306 17.74 7.09 5.93
C TRP A 306 18.38 6.81 4.59
N VAL A 307 19.13 5.73 4.52
CA VAL A 307 19.82 5.30 3.31
C VAL A 307 19.64 3.80 3.11
N GLY A 308 19.74 3.37 1.87
CA GLY A 308 19.68 1.96 1.51
C GLY A 308 19.31 1.78 0.04
N PHE A 309 18.47 0.80 -0.23
CA PHE A 309 18.10 0.41 -1.58
C PHE A 309 16.58 0.37 -1.75
N GLU A 310 16.16 0.77 -2.94
CA GLU A 310 14.82 0.61 -3.49
C GLU A 310 14.83 -0.54 -4.50
N TYR A 311 13.79 -1.37 -4.41
CA TYR A 311 13.53 -2.53 -5.23
C TYR A 311 12.18 -2.41 -5.87
N THR A 312 12.07 -3.10 -6.98
CA THR A 312 10.85 -3.14 -7.76
C THR A 312 10.60 -4.57 -8.16
N SER A 313 9.39 -5.05 -7.90
CA SER A 313 8.95 -6.37 -8.32
C SER A 313 7.75 -6.22 -9.22
N GLU A 314 7.66 -7.08 -10.21
CA GLU A 314 6.53 -7.13 -11.12
C GLU A 314 6.11 -8.59 -11.23
N PHE A 315 4.82 -8.84 -11.18
CA PHE A 315 4.30 -10.16 -11.44
C PHE A 315 4.55 -10.48 -12.92
N MET A 316 5.56 -11.31 -13.17
CA MET A 316 5.86 -11.84 -14.50
C MET A 316 5.29 -13.25 -14.59
N TYR A 317 4.32 -13.43 -15.48
CA TYR A 317 3.90 -14.78 -15.89
C TYR A 317 5.07 -15.46 -16.60
N ASN A 318 5.50 -16.63 -16.09
CA ASN A 318 6.42 -17.51 -16.79
C ASN A 318 5.63 -18.72 -17.32
N PRO A 319 5.35 -18.79 -18.64
CA PRO A 319 4.54 -19.86 -19.26
C PRO A 319 5.08 -21.28 -19.07
#